data_AF-A0A177HCQ7-F1
#
_entry.id   AF-A0A177HCQ7-F1
#
_cell.length_a   1.000
_cell.length_b   1.000
_cell.length_c   1.000
_cell.angle_alpha   90.00
_cell.angle_beta   90.00
_cell.angle_gamma   90.00
#
_symmetry.space_group_name_H-M   'P 1'
#
loop_
_entity.id
_entity.type
_entity.pdbx_description
1 polymer ?
#
loop_
_entity_poly.entity_id
_entity_poly.type
_entity_poly.pdbx_seq_one_letter_code
_entity_poly.pdbx_strand_id
1 'polypeptide(L)'
;MTFHLHSVKRPKILINAANLGLETYNRAACLSSFFALSMHQHPAQVLRSWIDKEGQLNKMRLQQHVQYNIALHVTVLTALIAETKEIERAEKQPI
;
A
#
# COMPACT_ATOMS: atom_id res chain seq x y z
N MET A 1 14.46 2.27 -7.93
CA MET A 1 14.45 1.40 -6.72
C MET A 1 13.20 0.54 -6.82
N THR A 2 13.29 -0.60 -7.50
CA THR A 2 12.14 -1.48 -7.77
C THR A 2 11.75 -2.25 -6.50
N PHE A 3 10.61 -1.91 -5.91
CA PHE A 3 10.08 -2.62 -4.74
C PHE A 3 9.37 -3.90 -5.20
N HIS A 4 10.02 -5.05 -4.99
CA HIS A 4 9.41 -6.34 -5.32
C HIS A 4 8.40 -6.73 -4.23
N LEU A 5 7.11 -6.66 -4.58
CA LEU A 5 5.98 -7.20 -3.80
C LEU A 5 6.19 -8.66 -3.35
N HIS A 6 7.09 -9.42 -3.99
CA HIS A 6 7.46 -10.79 -3.62
C HIS A 6 8.02 -10.92 -2.19
N SER A 7 8.58 -9.85 -1.62
CA SER A 7 9.03 -9.83 -0.23
C SER A 7 7.87 -9.81 0.78
N VAL A 8 6.69 -9.36 0.35
CA VAL A 8 5.47 -9.23 1.15
C VAL A 8 4.67 -10.54 1.04
N LYS A 9 5.08 -11.59 1.76
CA LYS A 9 4.34 -12.86 1.83
C LYS A 9 3.07 -12.66 2.67
N ARG A 10 1.90 -12.56 2.03
CA ARG A 10 0.60 -12.38 2.71
C ARG A 10 -0.39 -13.48 2.35
N PRO A 11 -1.37 -13.76 3.23
CA PRO A 11 -2.49 -14.65 2.90
C PRO A 11 -3.14 -14.24 1.57
N LYS A 12 -3.36 -15.21 0.67
CA LYS A 12 -3.88 -14.96 -0.68
C LYS A 12 -5.18 -14.15 -0.68
N ILE A 13 -6.04 -14.37 0.32
CA ILE A 13 -7.30 -13.63 0.47
C ILE A 13 -7.11 -12.12 0.62
N LEU A 14 -6.07 -11.67 1.34
CA LEU A 14 -5.79 -10.24 1.51
C LEU A 14 -5.29 -9.62 0.22
N ILE A 15 -4.44 -10.33 -0.52
CA ILE A 15 -3.93 -9.88 -1.82
C ILE A 15 -5.07 -9.82 -2.85
N ASN A 16 -5.96 -10.81 -2.87
CA ASN A 16 -7.13 -10.81 -3.74
C ASN A 16 -8.06 -9.63 -3.44
N ALA A 17 -8.38 -9.39 -2.16
CA ALA A 17 -9.17 -8.24 -1.76
C ALA A 17 -8.50 -6.91 -2.14
N ALA A 18 -7.18 -6.81 -1.97
CA ALA A 18 -6.42 -5.62 -2.34
C ALA A 18 -6.44 -5.36 -3.84
N ASN A 19 -6.35 -6.41 -4.66
CA ASN A 19 -6.45 -6.33 -6.11
C ASN A 19 -7.83 -5.84 -6.58
N LEU A 20 -8.92 -6.33 -5.97
CA LEU A 20 -10.27 -5.82 -6.26
C LEU A 20 -10.39 -4.33 -5.92
N GLY A 21 -9.75 -3.89 -4.83
CA GLY A 21 -9.72 -2.49 -4.44
C GLY A 21 -8.99 -1.56 -5.42
N LEU A 22 -8.19 -2.08 -6.36
CA LEU A 22 -7.46 -1.25 -7.32
C LEU A 22 -8.38 -0.47 -8.25
N GLU A 23 -9.55 -1.02 -8.59
CA GLU A 23 -10.53 -0.37 -9.47
C GLU A 23 -11.08 0.94 -8.90
N THR A 24 -11.06 1.07 -7.57
CA THR A 24 -11.60 2.22 -6.83
C THR A 24 -10.51 3.03 -6.13
N TYR A 25 -9.24 2.71 -6.38
CA TYR A 25 -8.13 3.35 -5.70
C TYR A 25 -7.99 4.83 -6.11
N ASN A 26 -8.11 5.72 -5.12
CA ASN A 26 -7.85 7.15 -5.29
C ASN A 26 -6.68 7.58 -4.40
N ARG A 27 -5.53 7.83 -5.04
CA ARG A 27 -4.30 8.28 -4.39
C ARG A 27 -4.50 9.52 -3.52
N ALA A 28 -5.25 10.51 -4.01
CA ALA A 28 -5.44 11.78 -3.32
C ALA A 28 -6.23 11.61 -2.01
N ALA A 29 -7.32 10.85 -2.08
CA ALA A 29 -8.13 10.51 -0.91
C ALA A 29 -7.35 9.64 0.08
N CYS A 30 -6.54 8.70 -0.41
CA CYS A 30 -5.77 7.79 0.44
C CYS A 30 -4.66 8.54 1.20
N LEU A 31 -3.86 9.36 0.52
CA LEU A 31 -2.78 10.11 1.16
C LEU A 31 -3.27 11.13 2.19
N SER A 32 -4.38 11.82 1.90
CA SER A 32 -4.99 12.77 2.84
C SER A 32 -5.52 12.07 4.10
N SER A 33 -6.21 10.94 3.94
CA SER A 33 -6.76 10.16 5.05
C SER A 33 -5.70 9.54 5.97
N PHE A 34 -4.61 9.02 5.40
CA PHE A 34 -3.68 8.18 6.16
C PHE A 34 -2.44 8.87 6.70
N PHE A 35 -1.98 9.94 6.06
CA PHE A 35 -0.71 10.54 6.45
C PHE A 35 -0.78 12.04 6.74
N ALA A 36 -1.94 12.69 6.56
CA ALA A 36 -2.04 14.15 6.57
C ALA A 36 -0.94 14.82 5.70
N LEU A 37 -0.46 14.10 4.68
CA LEU A 37 0.66 14.50 3.86
C LEU A 37 0.17 15.37 2.70
N SER A 38 0.97 16.36 2.35
CA SER A 38 0.81 17.09 1.10
C SER A 38 0.97 16.16 -0.09
N MET A 39 0.11 16.30 -1.12
CA MET A 39 0.15 15.58 -2.41
C MET A 39 1.53 15.57 -3.11
N HIS A 40 2.45 16.45 -2.70
CA HIS A 40 3.76 16.69 -3.30
C HIS A 40 4.91 15.83 -2.74
N GLN A 41 4.61 14.79 -1.96
CA GLN A 41 5.65 13.89 -1.44
C GLN A 41 6.26 13.03 -2.56
N HIS A 42 7.59 12.86 -2.53
CA HIS A 42 8.31 12.01 -3.47
C HIS A 42 7.78 10.56 -3.41
N PRO A 43 7.49 9.88 -4.54
CA PRO A 43 6.87 8.55 -4.56
C PRO A 43 7.58 7.51 -3.66
N ALA A 44 8.90 7.53 -3.62
CA ALA A 44 9.68 6.63 -2.75
C ALA A 44 9.43 6.85 -1.24
N GLN A 45 9.14 8.08 -0.80
CA GLN A 45 8.84 8.38 0.61
C GLN A 45 7.44 7.90 1.00
N VAL A 46 6.47 8.11 0.09
CA VAL A 46 5.11 7.58 0.21
C VAL A 46 5.15 6.06 0.33
N LEU A 47 5.89 5.39 -0.56
CA LEU A 47 6.01 3.93 -0.57
C LEU A 47 6.59 3.38 0.74
N ARG A 48 7.66 4.00 1.27
CA ARG A 48 8.23 3.63 2.58
C ARG A 48 7.19 3.72 3.71
N SER A 49 6.44 4.80 3.74
CA SER A 49 5.42 5.03 4.77
C SER A 49 4.31 3.98 4.71
N TRP A 50 3.91 3.57 3.50
CA TRP A 50 2.97 2.46 3.32
C TRP A 50 3.53 1.12 3.76
N ILE A 51 4.81 0.82 3.48
CA ILE A 51 5.48 -0.42 3.89
C ILE A 51 5.51 -0.52 5.42
N ASP A 52 5.89 0.57 6.10
CA ASP A 52 5.94 0.60 7.56
C ASP A 52 4.55 0.37 8.16
N LYS A 53 3.52 1.01 7.60
CA LYS A 53 2.13 0.85 8.05
C LYS A 53 1.63 -0.58 7.82
N GLU A 54 1.94 -1.16 6.68
CA GLU A 54 1.60 -2.55 6.35
C GLU A 54 2.26 -3.52 7.34
N GLY A 55 3.55 -3.33 7.62
CA GLY A 55 4.28 -4.13 8.60
C GLY A 55 3.66 -4.07 10.00
N GLN A 56 3.21 -2.89 10.44
CA GLN A 56 2.48 -2.74 11.70
C GLN A 56 1.16 -3.51 11.71
N LEU A 57 0.36 -3.41 10.64
CA LEU A 57 -0.92 -4.13 10.52
C LEU A 57 -0.73 -5.64 10.47
N ASN A 58 0.30 -6.12 9.79
CA ASN A 58 0.61 -7.55 9.79
C ASN A 58 1.07 -8.05 11.16
N LYS A 59 1.84 -7.26 11.93
CA LYS A 59 2.15 -7.60 13.33
C LYS A 59 0.89 -7.71 14.18
N MET A 60 -0.01 -6.72 14.09
CA MET A 60 -1.30 -6.73 14.78
C MET A 60 -2.16 -7.95 14.39
N ARG A 61 -2.20 -8.30 13.10
CA ARG A 61 -2.92 -9.49 12.59
C ARG A 61 -2.40 -10.78 13.23
N LEU A 62 -1.08 -10.96 13.26
CA LEU A 62 -0.44 -12.16 13.82
C LEU A 62 -0.65 -12.28 15.32
N GLN A 63 -0.72 -11.15 16.03
CA GLN A 63 -0.97 -11.08 17.46
C GLN A 63 -2.47 -11.13 17.83
N GLN A 64 -3.36 -11.20 16.83
CA GLN A 64 -4.81 -11.06 17.03
C GLN A 64 -5.16 -9.80 17.86
N HIS A 65 -4.39 -8.73 17.65
CA HIS A 65 -4.49 -7.51 18.44
C HIS A 65 -5.86 -6.87 18.27
N VAL A 66 -6.46 -6.36 19.35
CA VAL A 66 -7.84 -5.80 19.34
C VAL A 66 -8.00 -4.62 18.37
N GLN A 67 -6.92 -3.88 18.13
CA GLN A 67 -6.91 -2.75 17.18
C GLN A 67 -6.67 -3.18 15.72
N TYR A 68 -6.50 -4.47 15.45
CA TYR A 68 -6.30 -4.94 14.08
C TYR A 68 -7.54 -4.66 13.24
N ASN A 69 -7.37 -3.83 12.21
CA ASN A 69 -8.42 -3.51 11.26
C ASN A 69 -8.08 -4.13 9.88
N ILE A 70 -8.83 -5.17 9.51
CA ILE A 70 -8.64 -5.87 8.24
C ILE A 70 -8.98 -4.99 7.03
N ALA A 71 -10.00 -4.14 7.11
CA ALA A 71 -10.36 -3.24 6.01
C ALA A 71 -9.22 -2.25 5.73
N LEU A 72 -8.65 -1.68 6.81
CA LEU A 72 -7.46 -0.84 6.71
C LEU A 72 -6.26 -1.58 6.11
N HIS A 73 -6.03 -2.83 6.51
CA HIS A 73 -4.95 -3.64 5.95
C HIS A 73 -5.11 -3.88 4.45
N VAL A 74 -6.34 -4.17 4.00
CA VAL A 74 -6.65 -4.27 2.57
C VAL A 74 -6.39 -2.93 1.86
N THR A 75 -6.85 -1.80 2.41
CA THR A 75 -6.61 -0.47 1.83
C THR A 75 -5.12 -0.15 1.68
N VAL A 76 -4.30 -0.45 2.70
CA VAL A 76 -2.84 -0.25 2.66
C VAL A 76 -2.20 -1.14 1.59
N LEU A 77 -2.61 -2.40 1.47
CA LEU A 77 -2.12 -3.30 0.43
C LEU A 77 -2.52 -2.83 -0.97
N THR A 78 -3.76 -2.35 -1.15
CA THR A 78 -4.20 -1.74 -2.42
C THR A 78 -3.32 -0.56 -2.78
N ALA A 79 -3.07 0.34 -1.82
CA ALA A 79 -2.20 1.50 -2.04
C ALA A 79 -0.78 1.10 -2.42
N LEU A 80 -0.18 0.12 -1.73
CA LEU A 80 1.15 -0.39 -2.05
C LEU A 80 1.23 -0.93 -3.49
N ILE A 81 0.25 -1.74 -3.90
CA ILE A 81 0.22 -2.32 -5.25
C ILE A 81 0.04 -1.21 -6.29
N ALA A 82 -0.86 -0.26 -6.07
CA ALA A 82 -1.11 0.85 -6.98
C ALA A 82 0.11 1.76 -7.15
N GLU A 83 0.74 2.19 -6.05
CA GLU A 83 1.92 3.06 -6.09
C GLU A 83 3.12 2.35 -6.74
N THR A 84 3.29 1.05 -6.50
CA THR A 84 4.37 0.27 -7.14
C THR A 84 4.15 0.21 -8.66
N LYS A 85 2.92 -0.05 -9.11
CA LYS A 85 2.57 -0.06 -10.54
C LYS A 85 2.80 1.31 -11.19
N GLU A 86 2.48 2.40 -10.49
CA GLU A 86 2.68 3.76 -11.00
C GLU A 86 4.18 4.08 -11.17
N ILE A 87 5.02 3.69 -10.20
CA ILE A 87 6.48 3.84 -10.30
C ILE A 87 7.02 3.01 -11.46
N GLU A 88 6.63 1.74 -11.58
CA GLU A 88 7.06 0.88 -12.70
C GLU A 88 6.63 1.43 -14.06
N ARG A 89 5.45 2.05 -14.15
CA ARG A 89 4.97 2.70 -15.37
C ARG A 89 5.80 3.93 -15.71
N ALA A 90 6.09 4.77 -14.71
CA ALA A 90 6.93 5.96 -14.88
C ALA A 90 8.37 5.59 -15.28
N GLU A 91 8.93 4.52 -14.72
CA GLU A 91 10.26 4.00 -15.10
C GLU A 91 10.29 3.41 -16.53
N LYS A 92 9.16 2.87 -17.03
CA LYS A 92 9.02 2.27 -18.38
C LYS A 92 8.74 3.26 -19.51
N GLN A 93 8.42 4.51 -19.22
CA GLN A 93 8.31 5.57 -20.23
C GLN A 93 9.60 6.41 -20.24
N PRO A 94 10.68 5.98 -20.92
CA PRO A 94 11.76 6.89 -21.23
C PRO A 94 11.27 7.85 -22.33
N ILE A 95 11.58 9.13 -22.13
CA ILE A 95 11.44 10.21 -23.10
C ILE A 95 12.30 9.90 -24.33
#